data_AF-A0A9E3GRD8-F1
#
_entry.id   AF-A0A9E3GRD8-F1
#
_cell.length_a   1.000
_cell.length_b   1.000
_cell.length_c   1.000
_cell.angle_alpha   90.00
_cell.angle_beta   90.00
_cell.angle_gamma   90.00
#
_symmetry.space_group_name_H-M   'P 1'
#
loop_
_entity.id
_entity.type
_entity.pdbx_description
1 polymer ?
#
loop_
_entity_poly.entity_id
_entity_poly.type
_entity_poly.pdbx_seq_one_letter_code
_entity_poly.pdbx_strand_id
1 'polypeptide(L)'
;MHTSQTLFGFRFEGDGVARWMPAVVLTLLDAVLTYLWLATGIAREGNPWLAELVVTSGPGTAMAVRTLVGVGLIAALALLTQRSRTARHGLVAVTAVLGLVLGWHIGGSVMVALV
;
A
#
# COMPACT_ATOMS: atom_id res chain seq x y z
N MET A 1 11.79 28.47 -11.73
CA MET A 1 10.40 28.05 -12.03
C MET A 1 9.97 27.08 -10.93
N HIS A 2 8.98 27.44 -10.11
CA HIS A 2 8.40 26.53 -9.12
C HIS A 2 7.32 25.70 -9.82
N THR A 3 7.59 24.43 -10.09
CA THR A 3 6.61 23.52 -10.69
C THR A 3 5.63 23.08 -9.62
N SER A 4 4.36 23.46 -9.74
CA SER A 4 3.28 22.97 -8.88
C SER A 4 2.48 21.90 -9.62
N GLN A 5 2.21 20.77 -8.99
CA GLN A 5 1.41 19.68 -9.55
C GLN A 5 0.09 19.57 -8.81
N THR A 6 -1.00 19.30 -9.52
CA THR A 6 -2.33 19.13 -8.91
C THR A 6 -2.79 17.70 -9.10
N LEU A 7 -3.13 17.01 -8.00
CA LEU A 7 -3.72 15.67 -8.03
C LEU A 7 -4.93 15.64 -7.10
N PHE A 8 -6.08 15.15 -7.58
CA PHE A 8 -7.33 15.09 -6.83
C PHE A 8 -7.76 16.43 -6.19
N GLY A 9 -7.47 17.56 -6.85
CA GLY A 9 -7.77 18.91 -6.34
C GLY A 9 -6.78 19.46 -5.32
N PHE A 10 -5.76 18.67 -4.91
CA PHE A 10 -4.71 19.13 -4.01
C PHE A 10 -3.50 19.61 -4.78
N ARG A 11 -2.97 20.78 -4.39
CA ARG A 11 -1.75 21.36 -4.94
C ARG A 11 -0.54 20.85 -4.17
N PHE A 12 0.43 20.31 -4.89
CA PHE A 12 1.73 19.88 -4.40
C PHE A 12 2.81 20.81 -4.97
N GLU A 13 3.73 21.25 -4.11
CA GLU A 13 4.86 22.08 -4.51
C GLU A 13 6.08 21.21 -4.84
N GLY A 14 6.74 21.50 -5.96
CA GLY A 14 7.92 20.76 -6.43
C GLY A 14 7.59 19.31 -6.81
N ASP A 15 8.53 18.41 -6.53
CA ASP A 15 8.45 16.95 -6.76
C ASP A 15 7.57 16.22 -5.73
N GLY A 16 6.64 16.95 -5.09
CA GLY A 16 5.74 16.43 -4.06
C GLY A 16 5.03 15.14 -4.48
N VAL A 17 4.38 15.11 -5.65
CA VAL A 17 3.67 13.92 -6.15
C VAL A 17 4.60 12.75 -6.42
N ALA A 18 5.76 13.01 -7.03
CA ALA A 18 6.75 12.00 -7.34
C ALA A 18 7.31 11.30 -6.08
N ARG A 19 7.35 12.00 -4.94
CA ARG A 19 7.89 11.44 -3.68
C ARG A 19 7.00 10.39 -3.01
N TRP A 20 5.68 10.43 -3.20
CA TRP A 20 4.76 9.48 -2.56
C TRP A 20 4.09 8.53 -3.55
N MET A 21 4.24 8.75 -4.85
CA MET A 21 3.85 7.79 -5.88
C MET A 21 4.39 6.37 -5.63
N PRO A 22 5.65 6.16 -5.19
CA PRO A 22 6.15 4.83 -4.87
C PRO A 22 5.31 4.12 -3.80
N ALA A 23 4.91 4.82 -2.74
CA ALA A 23 4.10 4.24 -1.66
C ALA A 23 2.71 3.79 -2.17
N VAL A 24 2.10 4.58 -3.05
CA VAL A 24 0.81 4.24 -3.68
C VAL A 24 0.96 3.00 -4.56
N VAL A 25 1.99 2.96 -5.41
CA VAL A 25 2.27 1.80 -6.27
C VAL A 25 2.53 0.55 -5.43
N LEU A 26 3.34 0.66 -4.37
CA LEU A 26 3.60 -0.45 -3.45
C LEU A 26 2.34 -0.95 -2.76
N THR A 27 1.41 -0.06 -2.40
CA THR A 27 0.13 -0.44 -1.79
C THR A 27 -0.77 -1.20 -2.76
N LEU A 28 -0.83 -0.74 -4.02
CA LEU A 28 -1.59 -1.44 -5.06
C LEU A 28 -1.00 -2.83 -5.33
N LEU A 29 0.33 -2.92 -5.42
CA LEU A 29 1.01 -4.18 -5.66
C LEU A 29 0.88 -5.13 -4.46
N ASP A 30 0.97 -4.62 -3.22
CA ASP A 30 0.70 -5.38 -2.00
C ASP A 30 -0.71 -5.98 -2.00
N ALA A 31 -1.73 -5.20 -2.38
CA ALA A 31 -3.11 -5.69 -2.45
C ALA A 31 -3.26 -6.82 -3.49
N VAL A 32 -2.62 -6.71 -4.66
CA VAL A 32 -2.63 -7.77 -5.68
C VAL A 32 -1.92 -9.03 -5.17
N LEU A 33 -0.73 -8.90 -4.58
CA LEU A 33 0.00 -10.05 -4.07
C LEU A 33 -0.71 -10.72 -2.89
N THR A 34 -1.32 -9.92 -2.02
CA THR A 34 -2.15 -10.42 -0.91
C THR A 34 -3.33 -11.23 -1.44
N TYR A 35 -4.01 -10.75 -2.50
CA TYR A 35 -5.08 -11.49 -3.16
C TYR A 35 -4.58 -12.83 -3.73
N LEU A 36 -3.46 -12.83 -4.43
CA LEU A 36 -2.86 -14.04 -5.00
C LEU A 36 -2.49 -15.05 -3.91
N TRP A 37 -1.90 -14.59 -2.80
CA TRP A 37 -1.58 -15.44 -1.65
C TRP A 37 -2.81 -15.98 -0.92
N LEU A 38 -3.90 -15.23 -0.87
CA LEU A 38 -5.17 -15.74 -0.34
C LEU A 38 -5.75 -16.83 -1.24
N ALA A 39 -5.57 -16.73 -2.56
CA ALA A 39 -6.00 -17.75 -3.50
C ALA A 39 -5.20 -19.06 -3.36
N THR A 40 -3.95 -19.02 -2.88
CA THR A 40 -3.15 -20.22 -2.60
C THR A 40 -3.45 -20.86 -1.23
N GLY A 41 -4.27 -20.23 -0.39
CA GLY A 41 -4.61 -20.72 0.95
C GLY A 41 -3.58 -20.41 2.04
N ILE A 42 -2.37 -19.96 1.67
CA ILE A 42 -1.24 -19.70 2.58
C ILE A 42 -1.47 -18.45 3.45
N ALA A 43 -2.12 -17.41 2.90
CA ALA A 43 -2.31 -16.15 3.63
C ALA A 43 -3.36 -16.18 4.75
N ARG A 44 -4.07 -17.29 4.98
CA ARG A 44 -5.10 -17.36 6.04
C ARG A 44 -4.52 -17.34 7.45
N GLU A 45 -3.27 -17.81 7.62
CA GLU A 45 -2.61 -17.85 8.93
C GLU A 45 -1.94 -16.51 9.29
N GLY A 46 -1.41 -15.78 8.31
CA GLY A 46 -0.67 -14.53 8.55
C GLY A 46 -1.55 -13.30 8.76
N ASN A 47 -2.81 -13.32 8.33
CA ASN A 47 -3.72 -12.17 8.43
C ASN A 47 -5.17 -12.60 8.70
N PRO A 48 -5.51 -12.99 9.94
CA PRO A 48 -6.81 -13.56 10.28
C PRO A 48 -7.97 -12.58 10.05
N TRP A 49 -7.76 -11.29 10.29
CA TRP A 49 -8.75 -10.23 10.04
C TRP A 49 -9.11 -10.12 8.55
N LEU A 50 -8.10 -10.18 7.68
CA LEU A 50 -8.34 -10.13 6.25
C LEU A 50 -8.98 -11.42 5.75
N ALA A 51 -8.58 -12.57 6.30
CA ALA A 51 -9.23 -13.84 5.99
C ALA A 51 -10.71 -13.82 6.36
N GLU A 52 -11.07 -13.29 7.55
CA GLU A 52 -12.45 -13.10 7.97
C GLU A 52 -13.21 -12.13 7.06
N LEU A 53 -12.60 -11.00 6.68
CA LEU A 53 -13.21 -10.06 5.75
C LEU A 53 -13.47 -10.68 4.38
N VAL A 54 -12.56 -11.51 3.89
CA VAL A 54 -12.72 -12.26 2.64
C VAL A 54 -13.86 -13.28 2.74
N VAL A 55 -13.98 -13.98 3.87
CA VAL A 55 -15.06 -14.94 4.13
C VAL A 55 -16.42 -14.24 4.19
N THR A 56 -16.49 -13.08 4.87
CA THR A 56 -17.76 -12.37 5.11
C THR A 56 -18.22 -11.53 3.94
N SER A 57 -17.30 -10.88 3.22
CA SER A 57 -17.62 -9.84 2.22
C SER A 57 -17.16 -10.19 0.80
N GLY A 58 -16.48 -11.31 0.63
CA GLY A 58 -15.86 -11.72 -0.62
C GLY A 58 -14.48 -11.08 -0.86
N PRO A 59 -13.61 -11.73 -1.65
CA PRO A 59 -12.23 -11.30 -1.80
C PRO A 59 -12.09 -9.98 -2.55
N GLY A 60 -12.95 -9.71 -3.54
CA GLY A 60 -12.95 -8.44 -4.28
C GLY A 60 -13.24 -7.23 -3.37
N THR A 61 -14.27 -7.33 -2.53
CA THR A 61 -14.64 -6.29 -1.56
C THR A 61 -13.52 -6.07 -0.54
N ALA A 62 -12.97 -7.15 0.01
CA ALA A 62 -11.88 -7.09 0.99
C ALA A 62 -10.65 -6.36 0.43
N MET A 63 -10.24 -6.69 -0.81
CA MET A 63 -9.11 -6.02 -1.46
C MET A 63 -9.40 -4.57 -1.80
N ALA A 64 -10.63 -4.25 -2.24
CA ALA A 64 -11.03 -2.88 -2.52
C ALA A 64 -10.96 -2.01 -1.26
N VAL A 65 -11.50 -2.48 -0.14
CA VAL A 65 -11.44 -1.76 1.16
C VAL A 65 -9.99 -1.56 1.59
N ARG A 66 -9.17 -2.61 1.56
CA ARG A 66 -7.73 -2.53 1.91
C ARG A 66 -7.01 -1.49 1.06
N THR A 67 -7.23 -1.53 -0.26
CA THR A 67 -6.60 -0.62 -1.20
C THR A 67 -7.02 0.82 -0.95
N LEU A 68 -8.32 1.08 -0.80
CA LEU A 68 -8.84 2.42 -0.54
C LEU A 68 -8.32 3.00 0.77
N VAL A 69 -8.29 2.19 1.84
CA VAL A 69 -7.75 2.61 3.14
C VAL A 69 -6.25 2.89 3.03
N GLY A 70 -5.48 2.02 2.39
CA GLY A 70 -4.04 2.20 2.23
C GLY A 70 -3.67 3.42 1.39
N VAL A 71 -4.30 3.59 0.23
CA VAL A 71 -4.10 4.76 -0.64
C VAL A 71 -4.56 6.04 0.05
N GLY A 72 -5.70 6.00 0.74
CA GLY A 72 -6.21 7.13 1.52
C GLY A 72 -5.26 7.56 2.63
N LEU A 73 -4.68 6.61 3.38
CA LEU A 73 -3.71 6.89 4.43
C LEU A 73 -2.40 7.50 3.89
N ILE A 74 -1.91 6.97 2.77
CA ILE A 74 -0.72 7.51 2.09
C ILE A 74 -1.00 8.93 1.59
N ALA A 75 -2.17 9.16 0.98
CA ALA A 75 -2.57 10.49 0.54
C ALA A 75 -2.65 11.46 1.72
N ALA A 76 -3.26 11.07 2.84
CA ALA A 76 -3.33 11.88 4.04
C ALA A 76 -1.93 12.22 4.61
N LEU A 77 -1.03 11.23 4.70
CA LEU A 77 0.36 11.43 5.12
C LEU A 77 1.11 12.35 4.15
N ALA A 78 0.94 12.14 2.85
CA ALA A 78 1.53 12.97 1.80
C ALA A 78 1.10 14.45 1.95
N LEU A 79 -0.18 14.71 2.21
CA LEU A 79 -0.67 16.06 2.47
C LEU A 79 -0.06 16.65 3.75
N LEU A 80 0.04 15.85 4.82
CA LEU A 80 0.65 16.28 6.08
C LEU A 80 2.15 16.60 5.95
N THR A 81 2.86 16.01 4.98
CA THR A 81 4.29 16.31 4.75
C THR A 81 4.58 17.75 4.35
N GLN A 82 3.56 18.46 3.84
CA GLN A 82 3.66 19.89 3.53
C GLN A 82 3.74 20.73 4.81
N ARG A 83 3.09 20.28 5.89
CA ARG A 83 2.99 21.01 7.16
C ARG A 83 3.93 20.49 8.24
N SER A 84 4.42 19.26 8.13
CA SER A 84 5.24 18.62 9.16
C SER A 84 6.40 17.82 8.57
N ARG A 85 7.61 18.08 9.09
CA ARG A 85 8.79 17.25 8.78
C ARG A 85 8.66 15.85 9.37
N THR A 86 8.00 15.70 10.52
CA THR A 86 7.74 14.39 11.14
C THR A 86 6.86 13.51 10.25
N ALA A 87 5.87 14.10 9.57
CA ALA A 87 5.03 13.36 8.62
C ALA A 87 5.85 12.79 7.44
N ARG A 88 6.96 13.43 7.06
CA ARG A 88 7.87 12.90 6.03
C ARG A 88 8.55 11.61 6.50
N HIS A 89 9.03 11.58 7.75
CA HIS A 89 9.60 10.36 8.33
C HIS A 89 8.55 9.25 8.44
N GLY A 90 7.32 9.60 8.85
CA GLY A 90 6.21 8.64 8.87
C GLY A 90 5.94 8.03 7.49
N LEU A 91 5.91 8.86 6.44
CA LEU A 91 5.73 8.38 5.06
C LEU A 91 6.88 7.48 4.59
N VAL A 92 8.13 7.82 4.92
CA VAL A 92 9.31 6.98 4.60
C VAL A 92 9.21 5.63 5.32
N ALA A 93 8.86 5.63 6.61
CA ALA A 93 8.70 4.42 7.40
C ALA A 93 7.59 3.51 6.82
N VAL A 94 6.43 4.08 6.48
CA VAL A 94 5.34 3.34 5.83
C VAL A 94 5.81 2.74 4.50
N THR A 95 6.53 3.51 3.68
CA THR A 95 7.05 3.03 2.40
C THR A 95 8.04 1.88 2.58
N ALA A 96 8.93 1.97 3.58
CA ALA A 96 9.88 0.92 3.89
C ALA A 96 9.19 -0.38 4.36
N VAL A 97 8.19 -0.27 5.24
CA VAL A 97 7.39 -1.42 5.69
C VAL A 97 6.65 -2.05 4.52
N LEU A 98 6.00 -1.26 3.66
CA LEU A 98 5.34 -1.77 2.46
C LEU A 98 6.33 -2.50 1.54
N GLY A 99 7.55 -1.96 1.37
CA GLY A 99 8.61 -2.62 0.62
C GLY A 99 9.03 -3.98 1.21
N LEU A 100 9.15 -4.07 2.53
CA LEU A 100 9.47 -5.34 3.22
C LEU A 100 8.35 -6.36 3.08
N VAL A 101 7.10 -5.94 3.27
CA VAL A 101 5.92 -6.81 3.10
C VAL A 101 5.82 -7.29 1.66
N LEU A 102 6.09 -6.42 0.69
CA LEU A 102 6.13 -6.80 -0.72
C LEU A 102 7.24 -7.82 -0.99
N GLY A 103 8.44 -7.59 -0.45
CA GLY A 103 9.55 -8.53 -0.55
C GLY A 103 9.22 -9.89 0.03
N TRP A 104 8.51 -9.93 1.17
CA TRP A 104 8.00 -11.16 1.76
C TRP A 104 7.03 -11.90 0.84
N HIS A 105 6.07 -11.18 0.24
CA HIS A 105 5.14 -11.79 -0.72
C HIS A 105 5.86 -12.38 -1.92
N ILE A 106 6.83 -11.66 -2.50
CA ILE A 106 7.61 -12.14 -3.64
C ILE A 106 8.43 -13.37 -3.24
N GLY A 107 9.17 -13.30 -2.13
CA GLY A 107 10.01 -14.39 -1.65
C GLY A 107 9.21 -15.65 -1.34
N GLY A 108 8.08 -15.52 -0.62
CA GLY A 108 7.21 -16.66 -0.35
C GLY A 108 6.54 -17.20 -1.62
N SER A 109 6.13 -16.36 -2.57
CA SER A 109 5.62 -16.84 -3.87
C SER A 109 6.66 -17.67 -4.63
N VAL A 110 7.93 -17.24 -4.64
CA VAL A 110 9.02 -18.00 -5.26
C VAL A 110 9.21 -19.34 -4.57
N MET A 111 9.23 -19.38 -3.23
CA MET A 111 9.37 -20.64 -2.49
C MET A 111 8.22 -21.61 -2.80
N VAL A 112 6.98 -21.12 -2.86
CA VAL A 112 5.81 -21.94 -3.20
C VAL A 112 5.88 -22.48 -4.62
N ALA A 113 6.39 -21.70 -5.57
CA ALA A 113 6.53 -22.14 -6.96
C ALA A 113 7.63 -23.20 -7.16
N LEU A 114 8.53 -23.38 -6.19
CA LEU A 114 9.64 -24.33 -6.24
C LEU A 114 9.35 -25.66 -5.53
N VAL A 115 8.17 -25.81 -4.91
CA VAL A 115 7.71 -27.01 -4.19
C VAL A 115 6.57 -27.66 -4.96
#